data_AF-A0A9W6VZ30-F1
#
_entry.id   AF-A0A9W6VZ30-F1
#
_cell.length_a   1.000
_cell.length_b   1.000
_cell.length_c   1.000
_cell.angle_alpha   90.00
_cell.angle_beta   90.00
_cell.angle_gamma   90.00
#
_symmetry.space_group_name_H-M   'P 1'
#
loop_
_entity.id
_entity.type
_entity.pdbx_description
1 polymer ?
#
loop_
_entity_poly.entity_id
_entity_poly.type
_entity_poly.pdbx_seq_one_letter_code
_entity_poly.pdbx_strand_id
1 'polypeptide(L)'
;MRRAAVGGVGGLACAVLTLGSTTPGMAVPATAVASPPVSAVDWRPCPAYSDEVITSLGATGEQIPQFRAQLKRLECGTISVPLDYRRPAGRKISIAVTRLGAVDTGHRLGALAMAPGGPGGS
;
A
#
# COMPACT_ATOMS: atom_id res chain seq x y z
N MET A 1 27.39 -3.70 12.72
CA MET A 1 28.67 -3.89 12.01
C MET A 1 29.08 -5.35 12.10
N ARG A 2 29.00 -6.09 11.00
CA ARG A 2 29.64 -7.41 10.81
C ARG A 2 29.64 -7.68 9.31
N ARG A 3 30.76 -7.36 8.66
CA ARG A 3 31.00 -7.63 7.23
C ARG A 3 31.39 -9.11 7.11
N ALA A 4 30.60 -9.90 6.39
CA ALA A 4 31.00 -11.24 5.99
C ALA A 4 31.66 -11.15 4.61
N ALA A 5 32.93 -11.55 4.53
CA ALA A 5 33.68 -11.69 3.30
C ALA A 5 33.34 -13.04 2.66
N VAL A 6 33.00 -13.03 1.36
CA VAL A 6 32.86 -14.25 0.55
C VAL A 6 34.05 -14.30 -0.40
N GLY A 7 34.84 -15.37 -0.25
CA GLY A 7 36.06 -15.65 -1.01
C GLY A 7 35.79 -16.06 -2.45
N GLY A 8 36.75 -15.74 -3.31
CA GLY A 8 36.76 -16.13 -4.71
C GLY A 8 37.04 -17.61 -4.91
N VAL A 9 36.47 -18.14 -5.98
CA VAL A 9 36.83 -19.44 -6.55
C VAL A 9 37.18 -19.19 -8.01
N GLY A 10 38.45 -19.36 -8.34
CA GLY A 10 38.94 -19.43 -9.71
C GLY A 10 38.47 -20.74 -10.36
N GLY A 11 37.86 -20.64 -11.53
CA GLY A 11 37.45 -21.77 -12.35
C GLY A 11 38.19 -21.73 -13.68
N LEU A 12 38.99 -22.77 -13.93
CA LEU A 12 39.71 -23.05 -15.17
C LEU A 12 38.79 -22.99 -16.39
N ALA A 13 39.21 -22.28 -17.43
CA ALA A 13 38.56 -22.28 -18.74
C ALA A 13 38.94 -23.56 -19.53
N CYS A 14 37.96 -24.42 -19.83
CA CYS A 14 38.06 -25.41 -20.90
C CYS A 14 37.48 -24.80 -22.18
N ALA A 15 38.33 -24.56 -23.17
CA ALA A 15 37.94 -24.13 -24.50
C ALA A 15 37.34 -25.32 -25.27
N VAL A 16 36.05 -25.25 -25.58
CA VAL A 16 35.36 -26.17 -26.50
C VAL A 16 34.97 -25.37 -27.74
N LEU A 17 35.58 -25.72 -28.89
CA LEU A 17 35.29 -25.13 -30.19
C LEU A 17 34.14 -25.89 -30.86
N THR A 18 32.91 -25.41 -30.70
CA THR A 18 31.76 -25.81 -31.53
C THR A 18 31.42 -24.69 -32.50
N LEU A 19 31.53 -24.94 -33.81
CA LEU A 19 30.97 -24.06 -34.85
C LEU A 19 29.45 -24.23 -34.89
N GLY A 20 28.75 -23.58 -33.97
CA GLY A 20 27.30 -23.38 -34.01
C GLY A 20 27.04 -21.89 -34.17
N SER A 21 26.29 -21.49 -35.21
CA SER A 21 25.86 -20.11 -35.43
C SER A 21 24.82 -19.71 -34.38
N THR A 22 25.29 -19.37 -33.18
CA THR A 22 24.50 -18.73 -32.14
C THR A 22 24.46 -17.24 -32.45
N THR A 23 23.32 -16.73 -32.90
CA THR A 23 23.06 -15.29 -32.84
C THR A 23 23.11 -14.89 -31.36
N PRO A 24 23.96 -13.94 -30.96
CA PRO A 24 23.94 -13.43 -29.60
C PRO A 24 22.61 -12.71 -29.39
N GLY A 25 21.68 -13.37 -28.71
CA GLY A 25 20.50 -12.71 -28.18
C GLY A 25 20.98 -11.62 -27.22
N MET A 26 20.89 -10.36 -27.64
CA MET A 26 21.17 -9.23 -26.76
C MET A 26 20.21 -9.32 -25.58
N ALA A 27 20.76 -9.65 -24.41
CA ALA A 27 20.03 -9.52 -23.16
C ALA A 27 19.76 -8.03 -22.94
N VAL A 28 18.51 -7.61 -23.14
CA VAL A 28 18.06 -6.27 -22.78
C VAL A 28 18.08 -6.21 -21.25
N PRO A 29 18.89 -5.34 -20.62
CA PRO A 29 18.86 -5.20 -19.18
C PRO A 29 17.48 -4.67 -18.79
N ALA A 30 16.73 -5.44 -17.99
CA ALA A 30 15.51 -4.96 -17.37
C ALA A 30 15.90 -3.90 -16.32
N THR A 31 15.86 -2.63 -16.69
CA THR A 31 15.93 -1.52 -15.74
C THR A 31 14.70 -1.59 -14.86
N ALA A 32 14.90 -1.97 -13.60
CA ALA A 32 13.86 -1.88 -12.58
C ALA A 32 13.51 -0.40 -12.40
N VAL A 33 12.33 0.00 -12.88
CA VAL A 33 11.77 1.33 -12.59
C VAL A 33 11.39 1.34 -11.12
N ALA A 34 12.16 2.07 -10.31
CA ALA A 34 11.83 2.30 -8.91
C ALA A 34 10.45 2.96 -8.84
N SER A 35 9.51 2.36 -8.11
CA SER A 35 8.24 3.00 -7.83
C SER A 35 8.48 4.25 -6.98
N PRO A 36 7.78 5.37 -7.25
CA PRO A 36 7.90 6.55 -6.41
C PRO A 36 7.53 6.19 -4.96
N PRO A 37 8.19 6.80 -3.96
CA PRO A 37 7.86 6.56 -2.56
C PRO A 37 6.39 6.96 -2.34
N VAL A 38 5.57 6.00 -1.90
CA VAL A 38 4.23 6.31 -1.41
C VAL A 38 4.38 7.16 -0.16
N SER A 39 3.88 8.40 -0.23
CA SER A 39 3.81 9.27 0.94
C SER A 39 3.02 8.55 2.02
N ALA A 40 3.60 8.45 3.22
CA ALA A 40 2.88 7.91 4.38
C ALA A 40 1.61 8.74 4.61
N VAL A 41 0.53 8.06 5.01
CA VAL A 41 -0.71 8.74 5.37
C VAL A 41 -0.48 9.52 6.66
N ASP A 42 -0.83 10.81 6.64
CA ASP A 42 -0.91 11.63 7.85
C ASP A 42 -2.19 11.28 8.60
N TRP A 43 -2.04 10.53 9.69
CA TRP A 43 -3.16 10.05 10.49
C TRP A 43 -3.54 11.06 11.55
N ARG A 44 -4.83 11.38 11.63
CA ARG A 44 -5.41 12.28 12.62
C ARG A 44 -6.70 11.67 13.19
N PRO A 45 -7.15 12.10 14.38
CA PRO A 45 -8.48 11.73 14.86
C PRO A 45 -9.56 12.08 13.82
N CYS A 46 -10.50 11.16 13.61
CA CYS A 46 -11.65 11.43 12.76
C CYS A 46 -12.56 12.51 13.39
N PRO A 47 -13.27 13.30 12.56
CA PRO A 47 -14.27 14.24 13.06
C PRO A 47 -15.41 13.49 13.78
N ALA A 48 -16.04 14.15 14.75
CA ALA A 48 -17.28 13.67 15.33
C ALA A 48 -18.44 13.92 14.35
N TYR A 49 -19.42 13.01 14.36
CA TYR A 49 -20.63 13.10 13.55
C TYR A 49 -21.86 13.30 14.44
N SER A 50 -22.86 14.05 13.96
CA SER A 50 -24.15 14.18 14.65
C SER A 50 -24.92 12.87 14.61
N ASP A 51 -25.92 12.74 15.48
CA ASP A 51 -26.78 11.56 15.50
C ASP A 51 -27.60 11.43 14.20
N GLU A 52 -27.93 12.54 13.53
CA GLU A 52 -28.60 12.48 12.22
C GLU A 52 -27.69 11.88 11.16
N VAL A 53 -26.40 12.24 11.16
CA VAL A 53 -25.42 11.65 10.24
C VAL A 53 -25.19 10.18 10.55
N ILE A 54 -25.07 9.81 11.82
CA ILE A 54 -24.92 8.40 12.21
C ILE A 54 -26.15 7.59 11.78
N THR A 55 -27.34 8.17 11.91
CA THR A 55 -28.60 7.53 11.47
C THR A 55 -28.68 7.41 9.94
N SER A 56 -28.19 8.39 9.18
CA SER A 56 -28.17 8.32 7.71
C SER A 56 -27.21 7.26 7.16
N LEU A 57 -26.22 6.83 7.96
CA LEU A 57 -25.35 5.69 7.68
C LEU A 57 -26.01 4.33 7.99
N GLY A 58 -27.27 4.31 8.43
CA GLY A 58 -28.05 3.11 8.69
C GLY A 58 -28.02 2.60 10.13
N ALA A 59 -27.43 3.37 11.07
CA ALA A 59 -27.50 3.03 12.48
C ALA A 59 -28.88 3.37 13.07
N THR A 60 -29.40 2.51 13.93
CA THR A 60 -30.60 2.78 14.73
C THR A 60 -30.23 3.55 16.01
N GLY A 61 -31.22 4.19 16.65
CA GLY A 61 -30.99 4.95 17.89
C GLY A 61 -30.28 4.15 19.00
N GLU A 62 -30.58 2.85 19.11
CA GLU A 62 -29.93 1.96 20.08
C GLU A 62 -28.45 1.69 19.76
N GLN A 63 -28.06 1.76 18.48
CA GLN A 63 -26.70 1.51 18.00
C GLN A 63 -25.78 2.74 18.10
N ILE A 64 -26.34 3.95 18.22
CA ILE A 64 -25.57 5.21 18.26
C ILE A 64 -24.45 5.20 19.33
N PRO A 65 -24.67 4.74 20.58
CA PRO A 65 -23.60 4.68 21.57
C PRO A 65 -22.41 3.80 21.14
N GLN A 66 -22.69 2.67 20.51
CA GLN A 66 -21.66 1.76 20.00
C GLN A 66 -20.90 2.37 18.83
N PHE A 67 -21.62 3.00 17.89
CA PHE A 67 -21.02 3.67 16.74
C PHE A 67 -20.07 4.80 17.18
N ARG A 68 -20.50 5.63 18.15
CA ARG A 68 -19.65 6.68 18.75
C ARG A 68 -18.39 6.11 19.42
N ALA A 69 -18.51 4.98 20.13
CA ALA A 69 -17.36 4.33 20.75
C ALA A 69 -16.35 3.83 19.71
N GLN A 70 -16.82 3.34 18.56
CA GLN A 70 -15.94 2.95 17.45
C GLN A 70 -15.29 4.16 16.79
N LEU A 71 -16.06 5.19 16.44
CA LEU A 71 -15.55 6.43 15.82
C LEU A 71 -14.44 7.09 16.63
N LYS A 72 -14.53 7.07 17.97
CA LYS A 72 -13.49 7.61 18.88
C LYS A 72 -12.12 6.95 18.72
N ARG A 73 -12.06 5.72 18.17
CA ARG A 73 -10.84 4.95 17.94
C ARG A 73 -10.38 4.99 16.49
N LEU A 74 -11.14 5.63 15.60
CA LEU A 74 -10.79 5.73 14.19
C LEU A 74 -9.82 6.89 13.97
N GLU A 75 -8.82 6.61 13.15
CA GLU A 75 -7.93 7.60 12.57
C GLU A 75 -8.34 7.82 11.11
N CYS A 76 -8.36 9.07 10.68
CA CYS A 76 -8.69 9.49 9.34
C CYS A 76 -7.43 10.06 8.67
N GLY A 77 -7.30 9.85 7.37
CA GLY A 77 -6.18 10.38 6.58
C GLY A 77 -6.50 10.40 5.09
N THR A 78 -5.54 10.82 4.28
CA THR A 78 -5.67 10.86 2.82
C THR A 78 -4.45 10.28 2.11
N ILE A 79 -4.69 9.67 0.95
CA ILE A 79 -3.65 9.16 0.05
C ILE A 79 -3.74 9.93 -1.26
N SER A 80 -2.63 10.49 -1.73
CA SER A 80 -2.55 11.17 -3.03
C SER A 80 -2.17 10.19 -4.14
N VAL A 81 -3.03 10.04 -5.16
CA VAL A 81 -2.81 9.14 -6.30
C VAL A 81 -2.94 9.88 -7.63
N PRO A 82 -2.28 9.45 -8.71
CA PRO A 82 -2.48 10.04 -10.03
C PRO A 82 -3.89 9.77 -10.53
N LEU A 83 -4.50 10.77 -11.17
CA LEU A 83 -5.79 10.63 -11.84
C LEU A 83 -5.68 9.70 -13.08
N ASP A 84 -4.56 9.80 -13.80
CA ASP A 84 -4.23 8.94 -14.94
C ASP A 84 -2.89 8.27 -14.67
N TYR A 85 -2.90 6.97 -14.39
CA TYR A 85 -1.70 6.19 -14.07
C TYR A 85 -0.71 6.10 -15.24
N ARG A 86 -1.12 6.38 -16.48
CA ARG A 86 -0.20 6.50 -17.63
C ARG A 86 0.58 7.80 -17.62
N ARG A 87 0.12 8.79 -16.83
CA ARG A 87 0.77 10.09 -16.60
C ARG A 87 0.96 10.31 -15.09
N PRO A 88 1.85 9.54 -14.42
CA PRO A 88 1.96 9.52 -12.96
C PRO A 88 2.40 10.87 -12.34
N ALA A 89 3.06 11.72 -13.11
CA ALA A 89 3.43 13.08 -12.72
C ALA A 89 2.33 14.13 -13.04
N GLY A 90 1.20 13.71 -13.60
CA GLY A 90 0.07 14.57 -13.95
C GLY A 90 -0.79 14.95 -12.74
N ARG A 91 -2.07 15.29 -13.01
CA ARG A 91 -3.04 15.65 -11.95
C ARG A 91 -3.19 14.51 -10.95
N LYS A 92 -3.18 14.84 -9.66
CA LYS A 92 -3.45 13.90 -8.57
C LYS A 92 -4.83 14.15 -7.95
N ILE A 93 -5.40 13.10 -7.37
CA ILE A 93 -6.61 13.13 -6.54
C ILE A 93 -6.28 12.59 -5.14
N SER A 94 -7.12 12.92 -4.16
CA SER A 94 -7.00 12.44 -2.79
C SER A 94 -8.06 11.38 -2.51
N ILE A 95 -7.63 10.22 -2.03
CA ILE A 95 -8.51 9.16 -1.52
C ILE A 95 -8.55 9.28 0.01
N ALA A 96 -9.73 9.50 0.57
CA ALA A 96 -9.92 9.46 2.02
C ALA A 96 -9.87 8.01 2.51
N VAL A 97 -9.16 7.78 3.61
CA VAL A 97 -9.06 6.48 4.25
C VAL A 97 -9.26 6.62 5.74
N THR A 98 -9.87 5.59 6.33
CA THR A 98 -10.09 5.48 7.76
C THR A 98 -9.42 4.21 8.27
N ARG A 99 -8.82 4.26 9.46
CA ARG A 99 -8.13 3.14 10.09
C ARG A 99 -8.64 2.93 11.50
N LEU A 100 -9.01 1.69 11.82
CA LEU A 100 -9.14 1.23 13.20
C LEU A 100 -7.87 0.51 13.61
N GLY A 101 -7.17 1.04 14.62
CA GLY A 101 -5.98 0.39 15.17
C GLY A 101 -6.31 -0.97 15.81
N ALA A 102 -5.45 -1.97 15.57
CA ALA A 102 -5.50 -3.23 16.31
C ALA A 102 -5.32 -2.94 17.81
N VAL A 103 -6.15 -3.58 18.64
CA VAL A 103 -6.05 -3.43 20.12
C VAL A 103 -4.75 -4.07 20.61
N ASP A 104 -4.42 -5.25 20.06
CA ASP A 104 -3.15 -5.93 20.28
C ASP A 104 -2.16 -5.53 19.19
N THR A 105 -1.29 -4.58 19.51
CA THR A 105 -0.26 -4.10 18.60
C THR A 105 0.95 -5.05 18.51
N GLY A 106 1.15 -5.91 19.52
CA GLY A 106 2.26 -6.87 19.57
C GLY A 106 2.08 -8.07 18.65
N HIS A 107 0.84 -8.50 18.42
CA HIS A 107 0.48 -9.59 17.51
C HIS A 107 -0.17 -9.11 16.20
N ARG A 108 -0.04 -7.83 15.87
CA ARG A 108 -0.60 -7.28 14.63
C ARG A 108 0.08 -7.90 13.40
N LEU A 109 -0.68 -8.62 12.59
CA LEU A 109 -0.18 -9.22 11.35
C LEU A 109 -0.05 -8.23 10.19
N GLY A 110 -0.93 -7.22 10.11
CA GLY A 110 -0.96 -6.31 8.97
C GLY A 110 -2.17 -5.38 8.96
N ALA A 111 -2.58 -4.97 7.76
CA ALA A 111 -3.81 -4.21 7.52
C ALA A 111 -4.79 -5.07 6.72
N LEU A 112 -6.05 -5.07 7.14
CA LEU A 112 -7.17 -5.57 6.33
C LEU A 112 -7.83 -4.37 5.66
N ALA A 113 -7.69 -4.26 4.34
CA ALA A 113 -8.36 -3.24 3.57
C ALA A 113 -9.76 -3.71 3.20
N MET A 114 -10.77 -2.86 3.45
CA MET A 114 -12.16 -3.15 3.12
C MET A 114 -12.73 -1.94 2.39
N ALA A 115 -13.54 -2.20 1.38
CA ALA A 115 -14.39 -1.21 0.76
C ALA A 115 -15.84 -1.71 0.89
N PRO A 116 -16.81 -0.85 1.23
CA PRO A 116 -18.21 -1.20 1.10
C PRO A 116 -18.51 -1.59 -0.36
N GLY A 117 -19.55 -2.38 -0.56
CA GLY A 117 -19.97 -2.80 -1.89
C GLY A 117 -20.51 -1.63 -2.74
N GLY A 118 -20.65 -1.89 -4.04
CA GLY A 118 -21.17 -0.91 -5.01
C GLY A 118 -20.19 0.23 -5.33
N PRO A 119 -20.37 0.95 -6.44
CA PRO A 119 -19.69 2.23 -6.67
C PRO A 119 -20.29 3.34 -5.80
N GLY A 120 -19.43 4.18 -5.21
CA GLY A 120 -19.84 5.34 -4.42
C GLY A 120 -20.17 5.07 -2.94
N GLY A 121 -20.01 3.83 -2.47
CA GLY A 121 -20.16 3.49 -1.06
C GLY A 121 -19.04 4.06 -0.19
N SER A 122 -19.39 4.45 1.04
CA SER A 122 -18.49 4.91 2.10
C SER A 122 -18.97 4.49 3.47
#